data_AF-A0A3A6Q3N0-F1
#
_entry.id   AF-A0A3A6Q3N0-F1
#
_cell.length_a   1.000
_cell.length_b   1.000
_cell.length_c   1.000
_cell.angle_alpha   90.00
_cell.angle_beta   90.00
_cell.angle_gamma   90.00
#
_symmetry.space_group_name_H-M   'P 1'
#
loop_
_entity.id
_entity.type
_entity.pdbx_description
1 polymer ?
#
loop_
_entity_poly.entity_id
_entity_poly.type
_entity_poly.pdbx_seq_one_letter_code
_entity_poly.pdbx_strand_id
1 'polypeptide(L)'
;MSQRFRITRSFQEQILDQEITLEECKQYFASKPDFEYASSFTVKGPESTMTIDGDFFMWHHGENKIPFRHYMGDLYVAVSNEAVVPKMIEVASELHADLTEG
;
A
#
# COMPACT_ATOMS: atom_id res chain seq x y z
N MET A 1 6.61 8.26 16.29
CA MET A 1 7.45 8.25 15.06
C MET A 1 6.64 7.61 13.96
N SER A 2 6.39 8.32 12.85
CA SER A 2 5.57 7.81 11.75
C SER A 2 6.46 7.08 10.75
N GLN A 3 6.86 5.85 11.08
CA GLN A 3 7.59 5.00 10.13
C GLN A 3 6.64 4.68 8.97
N ARG A 4 7.13 4.83 7.75
CA ARG A 4 6.43 4.38 6.55
C ARG A 4 7.32 3.36 5.87
N PHE A 5 6.69 2.40 5.23
CA PHE A 5 7.38 1.51 4.33
C PHE A 5 6.99 1.84 2.91
N ARG A 6 7.96 1.64 2.04
CA ARG A 6 7.84 1.69 0.60
C ARG A 6 8.12 0.29 0.08
N ILE A 7 7.18 -0.25 -0.67
CA ILE A 7 7.34 -1.48 -1.43
C ILE A 7 7.67 -1.05 -2.87
N THR A 8 8.82 -1.47 -3.38
CA THR A 8 9.31 -1.06 -4.70
C THR A 8 9.93 -2.24 -5.43
N ARG A 9 9.65 -2.36 -6.73
CA ARG A 9 10.28 -3.34 -7.63
C ARG A 9 11.59 -2.83 -8.23
N SER A 10 11.97 -1.57 -7.99
CA SER A 10 13.16 -0.97 -8.62
C SER A 10 14.48 -1.69 -8.29
N PHE A 11 14.53 -2.50 -7.23
CA PHE A 11 15.72 -3.29 -6.87
C PHE A 11 15.76 -4.68 -7.53
N GLN A 12 14.68 -5.14 -8.16
CA GLN A 12 14.63 -6.43 -8.83
C GLN A 12 15.20 -6.33 -10.26
N GLU A 13 16.46 -6.72 -10.43
CA GLU A 13 17.13 -6.76 -11.74
C GLU A 13 16.54 -7.83 -12.70
N GLN A 14 15.78 -8.80 -12.17
CA GLN A 14 15.24 -9.93 -12.95
C GLN A 14 13.84 -9.71 -13.56
N ILE A 15 13.15 -8.61 -13.22
CA ILE A 15 11.79 -8.37 -13.68
C ILE A 15 11.82 -7.31 -14.79
N LEU A 16 11.30 -7.66 -15.97
CA LEU A 16 11.17 -6.77 -17.12
C LEU A 16 10.28 -5.56 -16.82
N ASP A 17 9.30 -5.75 -15.93
CA ASP A 17 8.39 -4.74 -15.42
C ASP A 17 8.83 -4.34 -14.00
N GLN A 18 9.72 -3.34 -13.93
CA GLN A 18 10.30 -2.85 -12.67
C GLN A 18 9.30 -2.01 -11.84
N GLU A 19 8.06 -1.91 -12.31
CA GLU A 19 6.99 -1.12 -11.73
C GLU A 19 5.96 -2.08 -11.15
N ILE A 20 5.41 -1.79 -9.98
CA ILE A 20 4.24 -2.52 -9.51
C ILE A 20 3.06 -1.91 -10.25
N THR A 21 2.42 -2.65 -11.16
CA THR A 21 1.25 -2.09 -11.83
C THR A 21 0.06 -2.02 -10.88
N LEU A 22 -0.74 -0.96 -11.05
CA LEU A 22 -1.95 -0.77 -10.26
C LEU A 22 -2.94 -1.93 -10.44
N GLU A 23 -3.02 -2.46 -11.66
CA GLU A 23 -3.93 -3.55 -12.02
C GLU A 23 -3.58 -4.84 -11.28
N GLU A 24 -2.30 -5.19 -11.18
CA GLU A 24 -1.83 -6.33 -10.37
C GLU A 24 -2.20 -6.16 -8.90
N CYS A 25 -1.96 -4.98 -8.33
CA CYS A 25 -2.37 -4.69 -6.96
C CYS A 25 -3.87 -4.82 -6.79
N LYS A 26 -4.66 -4.23 -7.69
CA LYS A 26 -6.13 -4.34 -7.66
C LYS A 26 -6.57 -5.79 -7.68
N GLN A 27 -6.02 -6.64 -8.55
CA GLN A 27 -6.37 -8.06 -8.57
C GLN A 27 -5.97 -8.77 -7.27
N TYR A 28 -4.76 -8.53 -6.78
CA TYR A 28 -4.23 -9.13 -5.56
C TYR A 28 -5.02 -8.73 -4.30
N PHE A 29 -5.33 -7.44 -4.17
CA PHE A 29 -6.09 -6.90 -3.04
C PHE A 29 -7.58 -7.23 -3.16
N ALA A 30 -8.17 -7.25 -4.36
CA ALA A 30 -9.56 -7.69 -4.55
C ALA A 30 -9.78 -9.15 -4.17
N SER A 31 -8.72 -9.98 -4.24
CA SER A 31 -8.77 -11.36 -3.75
C SER A 31 -8.80 -11.46 -2.21
N LYS A 32 -8.55 -10.35 -1.49
CA LYS A 32 -8.54 -10.30 -0.02
C LYS A 32 -9.76 -9.56 0.50
N PRO A 33 -10.62 -10.20 1.32
CA PRO A 33 -11.80 -9.53 1.89
C PRO A 33 -11.45 -8.43 2.90
N ASP A 34 -10.25 -8.48 3.47
CA ASP A 34 -9.76 -7.47 4.43
C ASP A 34 -9.30 -6.16 3.75
N PHE A 35 -9.24 -6.12 2.42
CA PHE A 35 -8.80 -4.93 1.69
C PHE A 35 -9.95 -4.32 0.90
N GLU A 36 -10.10 -3.01 1.03
CA GLU A 36 -11.06 -2.22 0.27
C GLU A 36 -10.32 -1.24 -0.64
N TYR A 37 -10.58 -1.32 -1.94
CA TYR A 37 -10.01 -0.38 -2.90
C TYR A 37 -10.82 0.91 -2.95
N ALA A 38 -10.12 2.03 -2.88
CA ALA A 38 -10.65 3.38 -3.03
C ALA A 38 -9.75 4.19 -3.98
N SER A 39 -10.35 4.77 -5.02
CA SER A 39 -9.64 5.64 -5.98
C SER A 39 -9.44 7.08 -5.49
N SER A 40 -9.84 7.37 -4.25
CA SER A 40 -9.56 8.63 -3.58
C SER A 40 -9.62 8.42 -2.07
N PHE A 41 -8.77 9.13 -1.35
CA PHE A 41 -8.77 9.12 0.11
C PHE A 41 -9.10 10.50 0.65
N THR A 42 -10.24 10.59 1.33
CA THR A 42 -10.66 11.80 2.01
C THR A 42 -10.16 11.80 3.46
N VAL A 43 -9.11 12.58 3.71
CA VAL A 43 -8.63 12.86 5.06
C VAL A 43 -9.41 14.02 5.64
N LYS A 44 -10.15 13.78 6.72
CA LYS A 44 -10.78 14.84 7.51
C LYS A 44 -9.82 15.29 8.61
N GLY A 45 -9.16 16.43 8.40
CA GLY A 45 -8.41 17.13 9.44
C GLY A 45 -9.32 18.03 10.30
N PRO A 46 -8.82 18.52 11.45
CA PRO A 46 -9.59 19.37 12.37
C PRO A 46 -10.05 20.71 11.74
N GLU A 47 -9.33 21.23 10.75
CA GLU A 47 -9.65 22.51 10.10
C GLU A 47 -9.96 22.39 8.59
N SER A 48 -9.76 21.22 7.97
CA SER A 48 -10.00 21.04 6.53
C SER A 48 -10.18 19.57 6.15
N THR A 49 -11.07 19.33 5.18
CA THR A 49 -11.24 18.03 4.52
C THR A 49 -10.41 18.04 3.24
N MET A 50 -9.41 17.16 3.16
CA MET A 50 -8.51 17.06 2.02
C MET A 50 -8.77 15.72 1.31
N THR A 51 -9.30 15.78 0.09
CA THR A 51 -9.45 14.61 -0.77
C THR A 51 -8.21 14.48 -1.63
N ILE A 52 -7.55 13.34 -1.50
CA ILE A 52 -6.36 12.99 -2.26
C ILE A 52 -6.80 12.00 -3.32
N ASP A 53 -6.72 12.39 -4.59
CA ASP A 53 -6.99 11.50 -5.70
C ASP A 53 -5.80 10.55 -5.90
N GLY A 54 -6.09 9.27 -6.17
CA GLY A 54 -5.08 8.23 -6.33
C GLY A 54 -5.54 6.88 -5.79
N ASP A 55 -4.70 5.88 -5.90
CA ASP A 55 -5.10 4.51 -5.60
C ASP A 55 -4.76 4.12 -4.17
N PHE A 56 -5.80 4.00 -3.36
CA PHE A 56 -5.71 3.62 -1.97
C PHE A 56 -6.33 2.25 -1.73
N PHE A 57 -5.61 1.37 -1.03
CA PHE A 57 -6.11 0.10 -0.56
C PHE A 57 -6.21 0.18 0.97
N MET A 58 -7.43 0.30 1.47
CA MET A 58 -7.68 0.30 2.91
C MET A 58 -7.64 -1.11 3.42
N TRP A 59 -6.60 -1.44 4.16
CA TRP A 59 -6.52 -2.70 4.88
C TRP A 59 -7.21 -2.58 6.23
N HIS A 60 -8.18 -3.45 6.47
CA HIS A 60 -8.88 -3.58 7.73
C HIS A 60 -8.20 -4.68 8.54
N HIS A 61 -7.50 -4.29 9.61
CA HIS A 61 -6.87 -5.23 10.54
C HIS A 61 -7.44 -5.03 11.94
N GLY A 62 -8.50 -5.79 12.25
CA GLY A 62 -9.28 -5.62 13.48
C GLY A 62 -9.96 -4.26 13.52
N GLU A 63 -9.61 -3.44 14.50
CA GLU A 63 -10.12 -2.06 14.65
C GLU A 63 -9.28 -1.02 13.90
N ASN A 64 -8.12 -1.42 13.36
CA ASN A 64 -7.22 -0.51 12.65
C ASN A 64 -7.50 -0.53 11.15
N LYS A 65 -7.56 0.67 10.55
CA LYS A 65 -7.56 0.84 9.10
C LYS A 65 -6.23 1.41 8.66
N ILE A 66 -5.51 0.66 7.84
CA ILE A 66 -4.21 1.04 7.32
C ILE A 66 -4.36 1.34 5.82
N PRO A 67 -4.23 2.61 5.40
CA PRO A 67 -4.30 2.96 3.99
C PRO A 67 -2.95 2.67 3.31
N PHE A 68 -2.97 1.78 2.33
CA PHE A 68 -1.87 1.55 1.40
C PHE A 68 -2.10 2.44 0.19
N ARG A 69 -1.12 3.24 -0.17
CA ARG A 69 -1.20 4.11 -1.35
C ARG A 69 -0.30 3.55 -2.43
N HIS A 70 -0.86 3.24 -3.58
CA HIS A 70 -0.08 3.01 -4.77
C HIS A 70 0.24 4.35 -5.43
N TYR A 71 1.51 4.56 -5.78
CA TYR A 71 1.98 5.79 -6.41
C TYR A 71 3.24 5.51 -7.23
N MET A 72 3.20 5.86 -8.53
CA MET A 72 4.33 5.74 -9.47
C MET A 72 5.01 4.36 -9.47
N GLY A 73 4.23 3.28 -9.45
CA GLY A 73 4.78 1.93 -9.48
C GLY A 73 5.31 1.42 -8.13
N ASP A 74 5.13 2.19 -7.06
CA ASP A 74 5.49 1.83 -5.69
C ASP A 74 4.26 1.79 -4.80
N LEU A 75 4.32 1.01 -3.72
CA LEU A 75 3.33 1.05 -2.65
C LEU A 75 3.90 1.71 -1.40
N TYR A 76 3.18 2.67 -0.86
CA TYR A 76 3.50 3.36 0.37
C TYR A 76 2.47 3.02 1.44
N VAL A 77 2.92 2.75 2.65
CA VAL A 77 2.01 2.49 3.76
C VAL A 77 2.59 3.01 5.07
N ALA A 78 1.71 3.57 5.89
CA ALA A 78 2.08 4.02 7.22
C ALA A 78 2.06 2.83 8.20
N VAL A 79 3.13 2.69 8.98
CA VAL A 79 3.19 1.73 10.08
C VAL A 79 2.40 2.30 11.23
N SER A 80 1.10 2.02 11.23
CA SER A 80 0.23 2.32 12.38
C SER A 80 0.20 1.16 13.37
N ASN A 81 0.64 -0.04 12.96
CA ASN A 81 0.64 -1.25 13.78
C ASN A 81 1.80 -2.17 13.36
N GLU A 82 2.40 -2.88 14.31
CA GLU A 82 3.47 -3.86 14.08
C GLU A 82 2.99 -5.01 13.17
N ALA A 83 1.69 -5.32 13.17
CA ALA A 83 1.08 -6.30 12.28
C ALA A 83 1.14 -5.91 10.79
N VAL A 84 1.42 -4.65 10.47
CA VAL A 84 1.63 -4.20 9.08
C VAL A 84 2.90 -4.80 8.49
N VAL A 85 3.95 -4.99 9.30
CA VAL A 85 5.24 -5.55 8.87
C VAL A 85 5.10 -6.91 8.18
N PRO A 86 4.54 -7.96 8.82
CA PRO A 86 4.38 -9.25 8.17
C PRO A 86 3.47 -9.17 6.94
N LYS A 87 2.38 -8.38 7.00
CA LYS A 87 1.47 -8.22 5.85
C LYS A 87 2.17 -7.59 4.66
N MET A 88 3.02 -6.60 4.88
CA MET A 88 3.79 -5.99 3.79
C MET A 88 4.83 -6.92 3.22
N ILE A 89 5.50 -7.73 4.05
CA ILE A 89 6.44 -8.73 3.56
C ILE A 89 5.71 -9.74 2.67
N GLU A 90 4.50 -10.18 3.07
CA GLU A 90 3.65 -11.02 2.22
C GLU A 90 3.28 -10.31 0.90
N VAL A 91 2.81 -9.06 0.97
CA VAL A 91 2.43 -8.28 -0.23
C VAL A 91 3.63 -8.07 -1.15
N ALA A 92 4.79 -7.68 -0.59
CA ALA A 92 6.02 -7.49 -1.35
C ALA A 92 6.45 -8.81 -2.00
N SER A 93 6.43 -9.93 -1.28
CA SER A 93 6.79 -11.23 -1.84
C SER A 93 5.84 -11.67 -2.96
N GLU A 94 4.53 -11.49 -2.78
CA GLU A 94 3.51 -11.85 -3.77
C GLU A 94 3.56 -10.95 -5.00
N LEU A 95 3.85 -9.68 -4.79
CA LEU A 95 4.12 -8.73 -5.86
C LEU A 95 5.55 -8.83 -6.38
N HIS A 96 6.37 -9.79 -5.93
CA HIS A 96 7.78 -9.87 -6.32
C HIS A 96 8.51 -8.52 -6.24
N ALA A 97 8.30 -7.79 -5.15
CA ALA A 97 8.85 -6.48 -4.86
C ALA A 97 9.69 -6.52 -3.58
N ASP A 98 10.49 -5.49 -3.37
CA ASP A 98 11.33 -5.33 -2.19
C ASP A 98 10.69 -4.35 -1.20
N LEU A 99 10.93 -4.57 0.09
CA LEU A 99 10.40 -3.74 1.17
C LEU A 99 11.52 -2.85 1.72
N THR A 100 11.34 -1.54 1.66
CA THR A 100 12.27 -0.56 2.20
C THR A 100 11.58 0.43 3.14
N GLU A 101 12.30 0.94 4.13
CA GLU A 101 11.83 2.00 5.01
C GLU A 101 11.88 3.35 4.26
N GLY A 102 10.82 4.15 4.32
CA GLY A 102 10.62 5.37 3.50
C GLY A 102 10.15 6.60 4.25
#